data_AF-A0A958SJ98-F1
#
_entry.id   AF-A0A958SJ98-F1
#
_cell.length_a   1.000
_cell.length_b   1.000
_cell.length_c   1.000
_cell.angle_alpha   90.00
_cell.angle_beta   90.00
_cell.angle_gamma   90.00
#
_symmetry.space_group_name_H-M   'P 1'
#
loop_
_entity.id
_entity.type
_entity.pdbx_description
1 polymer ?
#
loop_
_entity_poly.entity_id
_entity_poly.type
_entity_poly.pdbx_seq_one_letter_code
_entity_poly.pdbx_strand_id
1 'polypeptide(L)'
;MKEIPKDVSAYKKTPVYSNETVPAGLLKAHTTKEGTWGKICVKHGSLLYVIEAEPEERVVLNDSVYGVVEPQIPHHVELNEPVEFFVEFYK
;
A
#
# COMPACT_ATOMS: atom_id res chain seq x y z
N MET A 1 -4.03 13.71 -2.13
CA MET A 1 -3.67 12.33 -1.72
C MET A 1 -4.68 11.92 -0.65
N LYS A 2 -5.20 10.70 -0.70
CA LYS A 2 -6.20 10.24 0.28
C LYS A 2 -5.57 10.25 1.68
N GLU A 3 -6.37 10.53 2.71
CA GLU A 3 -5.91 10.59 4.11
C GLU A 3 -6.51 9.42 4.90
N ILE A 4 -5.73 8.92 5.86
CA ILE A 4 -6.26 7.95 6.84
C ILE A 4 -7.14 8.74 7.82
N PRO A 5 -8.35 8.27 8.14
CA PRO A 5 -9.21 8.93 9.11
C PRO A 5 -8.52 9.13 10.46
N LYS A 6 -8.86 10.23 11.15
CA LYS A 6 -8.20 10.61 12.42
C LYS A 6 -8.66 9.77 13.61
N ASP A 7 -9.78 9.07 13.46
CA ASP A 7 -10.43 8.23 14.47
C ASP A 7 -9.95 6.77 14.45
N VAL A 8 -9.13 6.37 13.47
CA VAL A 8 -8.52 5.04 13.41
C VAL A 8 -7.08 5.04 13.96
N SER A 9 -6.65 3.92 14.52
CA SER A 9 -5.32 3.72 15.11
C SER A 9 -4.58 2.56 14.46
N ALA A 10 -3.25 2.69 14.35
CA ALA A 10 -2.40 1.62 13.83
C ALA A 10 -2.45 0.41 14.79
N TYR A 11 -2.76 -0.77 14.26
CA TYR A 11 -2.83 -2.00 15.06
C TYR A 11 -1.90 -3.11 14.59
N LYS A 12 -1.39 -3.03 13.35
CA LYS A 12 -0.47 -4.02 12.78
C LYS A 12 0.47 -3.36 11.78
N LYS A 13 1.68 -3.89 11.69
CA LYS A 13 2.69 -3.54 10.69
C LYS A 13 3.28 -4.82 10.10
N THR A 14 3.53 -4.84 8.80
CA THR A 14 4.26 -5.95 8.16
C THR A 14 5.77 -5.86 8.45
N PRO A 15 6.53 -6.94 8.21
CA PRO A 15 7.96 -6.80 7.96
C PRO A 15 8.24 -5.85 6.79
N VAL A 16 9.50 -5.45 6.65
CA VAL A 16 9.97 -4.78 5.43
C VAL A 16 10.07 -5.82 4.32
N TYR A 17 9.45 -5.53 3.18
CA TYR A 17 9.53 -6.32 1.97
C TYR A 17 10.48 -5.68 0.97
N SER A 18 11.11 -6.52 0.16
CA SER A 18 11.86 -6.16 -1.04
C SER A 18 11.24 -6.83 -2.27
N ASN A 19 11.81 -6.58 -3.46
CA ASN A 19 11.42 -7.27 -4.70
C ASN A 19 11.48 -8.81 -4.58
N GLU A 20 12.33 -9.33 -3.69
CA GLU A 20 12.53 -10.77 -3.47
C GLU A 20 11.61 -11.36 -2.39
N THR A 21 11.27 -10.57 -1.36
CA THR A 21 10.53 -11.05 -0.18
C THR A 21 9.07 -10.64 -0.16
N VAL A 22 8.63 -9.78 -1.09
CA VAL A 22 7.24 -9.36 -1.19
C VAL A 22 6.32 -10.58 -1.38
N PRO A 23 5.25 -10.70 -0.56
CA PRO A 23 4.26 -11.74 -0.79
C PRO A 23 3.59 -11.54 -2.16
N ALA A 24 3.53 -12.59 -2.98
CA ALA A 24 2.96 -12.53 -4.33
C ALA A 24 1.50 -12.02 -4.37
N GLY A 25 0.77 -12.12 -3.26
CA GLY A 25 -0.58 -11.56 -3.13
C GLY A 25 -0.63 -10.03 -3.21
N LEU A 26 0.44 -9.32 -2.81
CA LEU A 26 0.50 -7.85 -2.92
C LEU A 26 0.74 -7.37 -4.36
N LEU A 27 1.25 -8.25 -5.23
CA LEU A 27 1.51 -7.99 -6.65
C LEU A 27 0.30 -8.24 -7.55
N LYS A 28 -0.84 -8.60 -6.97
CA LYS A 28 -2.10 -8.88 -7.66
C LYS A 28 -3.23 -8.10 -6.99
N ALA A 29 -4.30 -7.84 -7.74
CA ALA A 29 -5.49 -7.20 -7.21
C ALA A 29 -5.97 -7.89 -5.92
N HIS A 30 -6.05 -7.13 -4.84
CA HIS A 30 -6.56 -7.57 -3.55
C HIS A 30 -7.21 -6.40 -2.81
N THR A 31 -7.84 -6.69 -1.68
CA THR A 31 -8.50 -5.69 -0.85
C THR A 31 -8.10 -5.83 0.62
N THR A 32 -8.21 -4.75 1.37
CA THR A 32 -8.31 -4.82 2.82
C THR A 32 -9.76 -5.13 3.23
N LYS A 33 -9.92 -5.64 4.45
CA LYS A 33 -11.26 -5.90 5.02
C LYS A 33 -12.00 -4.58 5.26
N GLU A 34 -13.33 -4.65 5.37
CA GLU A 34 -14.16 -3.54 5.85
C GLU A 34 -13.60 -2.94 7.15
N GLY A 35 -13.63 -1.61 7.23
CA GLY A 35 -13.07 -0.83 8.34
C GLY A 35 -11.55 -0.90 8.48
N THR A 36 -10.82 -1.57 7.58
CA THR A 36 -9.35 -1.70 7.66
C THR A 36 -8.69 -0.84 6.61
N TRP A 37 -7.93 0.15 7.05
CA TRP A 37 -7.12 1.01 6.20
C TRP A 37 -5.70 0.47 6.10
N GLY A 38 -5.06 0.65 4.95
CA GLY A 38 -3.64 0.35 4.75
C GLY A 38 -2.84 1.61 4.47
N LYS A 39 -1.61 1.66 4.95
CA LYS A 39 -0.62 2.70 4.64
C LYS A 39 0.63 2.05 4.07
N ILE A 40 0.90 2.28 2.79
CA ILE A 40 2.09 1.76 2.10
C ILE A 40 3.22 2.77 2.28
N CYS A 41 4.25 2.40 3.03
CA CYS A 41 5.39 3.25 3.35
C CYS A 41 6.66 2.71 2.71
N VAL A 42 7.30 3.50 1.84
CA VAL A 42 8.59 3.15 1.23
C VAL A 42 9.72 3.67 2.12
N LYS A 43 10.71 2.81 2.38
CA LYS A 43 11.95 3.16 3.08
C LYS A 43 13.07 3.54 2.12
N HIS A 44 13.15 2.84 0.99
CA HIS A 44 14.17 3.06 -0.03
C HIS A 44 13.61 2.70 -1.41
N GLY A 45 14.01 3.43 -2.44
CA GLY A 45 13.56 3.23 -3.81
C GLY A 45 12.14 3.74 -4.05
N SER A 46 11.43 3.08 -4.96
CA SER A 46 10.05 3.46 -5.31
C SER A 46 9.24 2.26 -5.82
N LEU A 47 7.93 2.33 -5.66
CA LEU A 47 6.99 1.37 -6.25
C LEU A 47 5.80 2.08 -6.88
N LEU A 48 5.10 1.40 -7.78
CA LEU A 48 3.83 1.89 -8.31
C LEU A 48 2.68 1.29 -7.50
N TYR A 49 1.83 2.13 -6.93
CA TYR A 49 0.57 1.75 -6.32
C TYR A 49 -0.55 1.94 -7.34
N VAL A 50 -1.27 0.87 -7.64
CA VAL A 50 -2.36 0.85 -8.62
C VAL A 50 -3.67 0.61 -7.88
N ILE A 51 -4.63 1.51 -8.07
CA ILE A 51 -5.98 1.41 -7.51
C ILE A 51 -6.88 0.96 -8.66
N GLU A 52 -7.34 -0.29 -8.61
CA GLU A 52 -8.24 -0.88 -9.60
C GLU A 52 -9.71 -0.50 -9.32
N ALA A 53 -9.95 0.80 -9.17
CA ALA A 53 -11.28 1.41 -9.18
C ALA A 53 -11.51 2.10 -10.53
N GLU A 54 -12.74 2.54 -10.80
CA GLU A 54 -13.05 3.36 -11.99
C GLU A 54 -13.23 4.82 -11.58
N PRO A 55 -12.44 5.78 -12.11
CA PRO A 55 -11.31 5.57 -13.02
C PRO A 55 -10.09 4.94 -12.32
N GLU A 56 -9.28 4.20 -13.08
CA GLU A 56 -8.04 3.60 -12.55
C GLU A 56 -7.07 4.72 -12.12
N GLU A 57 -6.54 4.62 -10.91
CA GLU A 57 -5.53 5.55 -10.40
C GLU A 57 -4.18 4.85 -10.26
N ARG A 58 -3.11 5.54 -10.66
CA ARG A 58 -1.72 5.06 -10.55
C ARG A 58 -0.87 6.10 -9.83
N VAL A 59 -0.20 5.70 -8.76
CA VAL A 59 0.60 6.62 -7.93
C VAL A 59 1.98 6.03 -7.68
N VAL A 60 3.04 6.78 -8.01
CA VAL A 60 4.40 6.42 -7.65
C VAL A 60 4.64 6.78 -6.19
N LEU A 61 5.04 5.79 -5.39
CA LEU A 61 5.38 5.94 -3.98
C LEU A 61 6.89 5.90 -3.79
N ASN A 62 7.40 6.69 -2.84
CA ASN A 62 8.81 6.76 -2.46
C ASN A 62 8.93 7.19 -0.98
N ASP A 63 10.15 7.45 -0.50
CA ASP A 63 10.42 7.82 0.90
C ASP A 63 9.67 9.08 1.40
N SER A 64 9.20 9.92 0.47
CA SER A 64 8.51 11.17 0.73
C SER A 64 7.01 11.08 0.46
N VAL A 65 6.55 10.01 -0.22
CA VAL A 65 5.18 9.82 -0.69
C VAL A 65 4.68 8.43 -0.33
N TYR A 66 3.76 8.35 0.64
CA TYR A 66 3.12 7.11 1.05
C TYR A 66 1.78 6.89 0.34
N GLY A 67 1.36 5.63 0.22
CA GLY A 67 0.07 5.24 -0.33
C GLY A 67 -0.96 5.03 0.77
N VAL A 68 -2.20 5.47 0.54
CA VAL A 68 -3.35 5.14 1.40
C VAL A 68 -4.26 4.18 0.67
N VAL A 69 -4.52 3.05 1.32
CA VAL A 69 -5.40 1.99 0.89
C VAL A 69 -6.71 2.11 1.66
N GLU A 70 -7.78 2.41 0.94
CA GLU A 70 -9.15 2.46 1.48
C GLU A 70 -9.70 1.05 1.70
N PRO A 71 -10.57 0.85 2.71
CA PRO A 71 -11.26 -0.42 2.92
C PRO A 71 -11.98 -0.90 1.66
N GLN A 72 -11.80 -2.19 1.34
CA GLN A 72 -12.53 -2.88 0.25
C GLN A 72 -12.29 -2.35 -1.18
N ILE A 73 -11.39 -1.40 -1.38
CA ILE A 73 -11.01 -0.93 -2.72
C ILE A 73 -9.93 -1.85 -3.30
N PRO A 74 -10.16 -2.47 -4.48
CA PRO A 74 -9.17 -3.31 -5.15
C PRO A 74 -7.92 -2.52 -5.52
N HIS A 75 -6.75 -3.10 -5.23
CA HIS A 75 -5.47 -2.49 -5.54
C HIS A 75 -4.34 -3.51 -5.56
N HIS A 76 -3.18 -3.10 -6.08
CA HIS A 76 -1.92 -3.84 -5.99
C HIS A 76 -0.70 -2.91 -6.05
N VAL A 77 0.49 -3.48 -5.85
CA VAL A 77 1.75 -2.78 -6.09
C VAL A 77 2.53 -3.45 -7.23
N GLU A 78 3.19 -2.62 -8.05
CA GLU A 78 4.16 -3.07 -9.05
C GLU A 78 5.56 -2.61 -8.61
N LEU A 79 6.51 -3.54 -8.59
CA LEU A 79 7.88 -3.29 -8.12
C LEU A 79 8.86 -3.35 -9.30
N ASN A 80 8.81 -2.34 -10.16
CA ASN A 80 9.62 -2.29 -11.39
C ASN A 80 11.11 -2.00 -11.14
N GLU A 81 11.41 -1.34 -10.01
CA GLU A 81 12.76 -0.98 -9.57
C GLU A 81 13.02 -1.55 -8.16
N PRO A 82 14.29 -1.63 -7.71
CA PRO A 82 14.61 -2.00 -6.34
C PRO A 82 13.89 -1.13 -5.31
N VAL A 83 13.23 -1.76 -4.34
CA VAL A 83 12.44 -1.06 -3.33
C VAL A 83 12.45 -1.81 -2.00
N GLU A 84 12.42 -1.05 -0.90
CA GLU A 84 12.13 -1.55 0.44
C GLU A 84 10.90 -0.84 0.98
N PHE A 85 9.86 -1.58 1.35
CA PHE A 85 8.61 -0.98 1.84
C PHE A 85 7.93 -1.85 2.90
N PHE A 86 6.97 -1.28 3.62
CA PHE A 86 6.11 -2.03 4.54
C PHE A 86 4.69 -1.46 4.50
N VAL A 87 3.74 -2.21 5.06
CA VAL A 87 2.35 -1.77 5.20
C VAL A 87 1.97 -1.67 6.67
N GLU A 88 1.45 -0.52 7.08
CA GLU A 88 0.76 -0.33 8.36
C GLU A 88 -0.75 -0.45 8.17
N PHE A 89 -1.43 -1.12 9.10
CA PHE A 89 -2.87 -1.31 9.08
C PHE A 89 -3.53 -0.57 10.23
N TYR A 90 -4.64 0.10 9.94
CA TYR A 90 -5.38 0.95 10.86
C TYR A 90 -6.85 0.51 10.96
N LYS A 91 -7.42 0.67 12.15
CA LYS A 91 -8.82 0.41 12.51
C LYS A 91 -9.30 1.36 13.57
#